data_AF-A0A157SGJ2-F1
#
_entry.id   AF-A0A157SGJ2-F1
#
_cell.length_a   1.000
_cell.length_b   1.000
_cell.length_c   1.000
_cell.angle_alpha   90.00
_cell.angle_beta   90.00
_cell.angle_gamma   90.00
#
_symmetry.space_group_name_H-M   'P 1'
#
loop_
_entity.id
_entity.type
_entity.pdbx_description
1 polymer ?
#
loop_
_entity_poly.entity_id
_entity_poly.type
_entity_poly.pdbx_seq_one_letter_code
_entity_poly.pdbx_strand_id
1 'polypeptide(L)'
;MKRFAALYQELDRSTATLDKRAALVAYFRDAPPRDAVWALYLLAGGKITSARRKIAGVGELRAWASEASATPSWLVDASYDQVGDLAETLALLMPDPEHPAPDRGLADWIEEVLVPVANRDEGERREVIVSAWRGLPFAERLLFNKLLTGALRVGVSQRMVQQALAEMSGVPIARIAQRMLGAWTPSPAFLLALLSAEELPGDRQQPYPFFLASPLENDPASLGPIGDWQLEWKWDGIRAQLIRRHGEVALWSRGEERLDGRFPEVEAAAAALNVDCVLDGELLAWEENGTGPMAFSALQTRIQRLKPGPKWLAEAPVRMLAYDLLELRGEDLRELPQAERRARLQALLAQHPDPRLCLSPAVKPASWEEAASLREESRERGVEGFMLKRASSPYQSGRRRGDWWKWKVDPLTIDAVLLYAQAGHGRRSTLYTDYTFGVWQDDALVPIAKAYSGLDDKEILELDRWLRAHTRERFGPVRSVEPVQVFELGFEGVNLSKRHKSGVAVRFPRILRWRRDKPAAEADRLDALKALAR
;
A
#
# COMPACT_ATOMS: atom_id res chain seq x y z
N MET A 1 -10.98 28.03 -0.41
CA MET A 1 -9.90 27.62 0.52
C MET A 1 -10.40 27.57 1.95
N LYS A 2 -11.01 28.66 2.47
CA LYS A 2 -11.52 28.76 3.85
C LYS A 2 -12.33 27.57 4.33
N ARG A 3 -13.32 27.12 3.54
CA ARG A 3 -14.16 25.95 3.88
C ARG A 3 -13.32 24.68 4.07
N PHE A 4 -12.36 24.44 3.18
CA PHE A 4 -11.51 23.25 3.26
C PHE A 4 -10.48 23.35 4.39
N ALA A 5 -10.00 24.56 4.70
CA ALA A 5 -9.15 24.81 5.87
C ALA A 5 -9.90 24.55 7.19
N ALA A 6 -11.15 25.00 7.29
CA ALA A 6 -12.02 24.74 8.44
C ALA A 6 -12.27 23.23 8.61
N LEU A 7 -12.61 22.53 7.52
CA LEU A 7 -12.73 21.08 7.52
C LEU A 7 -11.43 20.41 8.00
N TYR A 8 -10.27 20.83 7.47
CA TYR A 8 -8.97 20.26 7.87
C TYR A 8 -8.74 20.37 9.38
N GLN A 9 -8.97 21.55 9.96
CA GLN A 9 -8.81 21.78 11.39
C GLN A 9 -9.76 20.93 12.24
N GLU A 10 -11.02 20.81 11.81
CA GLU A 10 -12.02 19.98 12.49
C GLU A 10 -11.62 18.49 12.49
N LEU A 11 -11.16 18.00 11.33
CA LEU A 11 -10.69 16.62 11.18
C LEU A 11 -9.39 16.34 11.94
N ASP A 12 -8.49 17.32 12.06
CA ASP A 12 -7.22 17.17 12.77
C ASP A 12 -7.41 17.16 14.30
N ARG A 13 -8.31 17.99 14.81
CA ARG A 13 -8.61 18.09 16.26
C ARG A 13 -9.37 16.89 16.81
N SER A 14 -10.24 16.26 16.01
CA SER A 14 -11.02 15.12 16.49
C SER A 14 -10.22 13.81 16.43
N THR A 15 -10.35 12.98 17.46
CA THR A 15 -9.90 11.58 17.44
C THR A 15 -11.05 10.60 17.18
N ALA A 16 -12.30 11.05 17.25
CA ALA A 16 -13.48 10.22 17.10
C ALA A 16 -13.86 10.04 15.62
N THR A 17 -14.12 8.78 15.22
CA THR A 17 -14.48 8.44 13.83
C THR A 17 -15.83 9.04 13.41
N LEU A 18 -16.78 9.17 14.34
CA LEU A 18 -18.11 9.70 14.06
C LEU A 18 -18.09 11.20 13.78
N ASP A 19 -17.37 11.98 14.60
CA ASP A 19 -17.22 13.43 14.40
C ASP A 19 -16.58 13.73 13.04
N LYS A 20 -15.52 13.01 12.69
CA LYS A 20 -14.86 13.15 11.38
C LYS A 20 -15.81 12.85 10.24
N ARG A 21 -16.64 11.81 10.36
CA ARG A 21 -17.64 11.47 9.35
C ARG A 21 -18.69 12.58 9.22
N ALA A 22 -19.18 13.12 10.33
CA ALA A 22 -20.15 14.21 10.33
C ALA A 22 -19.59 15.48 9.66
N ALA A 23 -18.34 15.86 9.97
CA ALA A 23 -17.65 16.98 9.34
C ALA A 23 -17.51 16.81 7.82
N LEU A 24 -17.15 15.59 7.36
CA LEU A 24 -17.09 15.27 5.93
C LEU A 24 -18.46 15.38 5.25
N VAL A 25 -19.52 14.84 5.87
CA VAL A 25 -20.89 14.93 5.33
C VAL A 25 -21.33 16.39 5.21
N ALA A 26 -21.09 17.21 6.24
CA ALA A 26 -21.41 18.63 6.22
C ALA A 26 -20.66 19.36 5.09
N TYR A 27 -19.36 19.11 4.96
CA TYR A 27 -18.57 19.74 3.90
C TYR A 27 -19.05 19.36 2.50
N PHE A 28 -19.24 18.07 2.20
CA PHE A 28 -19.64 17.64 0.85
C PHE A 28 -21.06 18.07 0.46
N ARG A 29 -21.93 18.31 1.45
CA ARG A 29 -23.27 18.84 1.23
C ARG A 29 -23.24 20.30 0.76
N ASP A 30 -22.37 21.11 1.38
CA ASP A 30 -22.42 22.57 1.23
C ASP A 30 -21.32 23.13 0.31
N ALA A 31 -20.28 22.35 0.02
CA ALA A 31 -19.18 22.80 -0.83
C ALA A 31 -19.61 22.92 -2.31
N PRO A 32 -19.18 23.97 -3.02
CA PRO A 32 -19.37 24.06 -4.46
C PRO A 32 -18.81 22.81 -5.18
N PRO A 33 -19.44 22.28 -6.25
CA PRO A 33 -19.02 21.03 -6.87
C PRO A 33 -17.54 20.96 -7.29
N ARG A 34 -16.97 22.09 -7.74
CA ARG A 34 -15.53 22.20 -8.06
C ARG A 34 -14.65 22.02 -6.83
N ASP A 35 -15.00 22.66 -5.70
CA ASP A 35 -14.26 22.52 -4.44
C ASP A 35 -14.48 21.14 -3.81
N ALA A 36 -15.69 20.59 -3.89
CA ALA A 36 -16.04 19.28 -3.39
C ALA A 36 -15.22 18.17 -4.07
N VAL A 37 -15.10 18.19 -5.40
CA VAL A 37 -14.35 17.14 -6.11
C VAL A 37 -12.84 17.21 -5.86
N TRP A 38 -12.27 18.41 -5.68
CA TRP A 38 -10.86 18.54 -5.29
C TRP A 38 -10.62 18.10 -3.84
N ALA A 39 -11.51 18.44 -2.91
CA ALA A 39 -11.44 17.94 -1.55
C ALA A 39 -11.53 16.41 -1.50
N LEU A 40 -12.45 15.81 -2.28
CA LEU A 40 -12.54 14.36 -2.45
C LEU A 40 -11.21 13.76 -2.92
N TYR A 41 -10.64 14.32 -3.98
CA TYR A 41 -9.38 13.85 -4.55
C TYR A 41 -8.24 13.86 -3.55
N LEU A 42 -8.10 14.98 -2.83
CA LEU A 42 -7.07 15.20 -1.83
C LEU A 42 -7.23 14.29 -0.61
N LEU A 43 -8.45 14.15 -0.08
CA LEU A 43 -8.75 13.28 1.06
C LEU A 43 -8.65 11.79 0.71
N ALA A 44 -8.84 11.42 -0.57
CA ALA A 44 -8.58 10.08 -1.08
C ALA A 44 -7.08 9.80 -1.34
N GLY A 45 -6.18 10.76 -1.06
CA GLY A 45 -4.73 10.60 -1.20
C GLY A 45 -4.16 11.08 -2.54
N GLY A 46 -4.97 11.72 -3.38
CA GLY A 46 -4.55 12.37 -4.61
C GLY A 46 -3.57 13.52 -4.35
N LYS A 47 -2.68 13.77 -5.32
CA LYS A 47 -1.64 14.81 -5.22
C LYS A 47 -1.68 15.70 -6.46
N ILE A 48 -1.57 17.01 -6.25
CA ILE A 48 -1.52 17.97 -7.37
C ILE A 48 -0.11 18.11 -7.96
N THR A 49 0.93 17.68 -7.25
CA THR A 49 2.31 17.65 -7.74
C THR A 49 2.75 16.22 -8.09
N SER A 50 3.57 16.10 -9.13
CA SER A 50 4.16 14.83 -9.58
C SER A 50 5.51 15.08 -10.25
N ALA A 51 6.23 14.01 -10.60
CA ALA A 51 7.48 14.13 -11.37
C ALA A 51 7.30 14.86 -12.72
N ARG A 52 6.10 14.84 -13.31
CA ARG A 52 5.76 15.55 -14.55
C ARG A 52 5.16 16.94 -14.33
N ARG A 53 4.80 17.27 -13.08
CA ARG A 53 4.16 18.53 -12.68
C ARG A 53 4.85 19.04 -11.41
N LYS A 54 6.04 19.60 -11.59
CA LYS A 54 6.86 20.16 -10.51
C LYS A 54 6.37 21.58 -10.20
N ILE A 55 5.77 21.76 -9.03
CA ILE A 55 5.35 23.07 -8.54
C ILE A 55 6.47 23.64 -7.66
N ALA A 56 6.83 22.92 -6.60
CA ALA A 56 7.97 23.27 -5.75
C ALA A 56 8.64 22.01 -5.19
N GLY A 57 9.97 22.00 -5.15
CA GLY A 57 10.76 20.99 -4.44
C GLY A 57 10.89 21.33 -2.95
N VAL A 58 11.22 20.33 -2.14
CA VAL A 58 11.44 20.53 -0.69
C VAL A 58 12.55 21.54 -0.41
N GLY A 59 13.66 21.48 -1.16
CA GLY A 59 14.77 22.44 -1.04
C GLY A 59 14.37 23.86 -1.46
N GLU A 60 13.63 23.98 -2.57
CA GLU A 60 13.07 25.26 -3.05
C GLU A 60 12.18 25.89 -1.96
N LEU A 61 11.24 25.13 -1.40
CA LEU A 61 10.33 25.64 -0.36
C LEU A 61 11.07 26.13 0.90
N ARG A 62 12.09 25.39 1.36
CA ARG A 62 12.90 25.81 2.53
C ARG A 62 13.69 27.09 2.25
N ALA A 63 14.31 27.18 1.07
CA ALA A 63 15.07 28.37 0.66
C ALA A 63 14.16 29.59 0.55
N TRP A 64 13.02 29.46 -0.13
CA TRP A 64 12.08 30.56 -0.30
C TRP A 64 11.47 31.01 1.02
N ALA A 65 11.20 30.09 1.96
CA ALA A 65 10.68 30.45 3.28
C ALA A 65 11.75 31.12 4.15
N SER A 66 13.00 30.66 4.08
CA SER A 66 14.14 31.30 4.73
C SER A 66 14.25 32.77 4.30
N GLU A 67 14.21 33.03 3.00
CA GLU A 67 14.26 34.38 2.44
C GLU A 67 13.01 35.21 2.78
N ALA A 68 11.81 34.64 2.62
CA ALA A 68 10.55 35.36 2.80
C ALA A 68 10.25 35.73 4.27
N SER A 69 10.73 34.92 5.22
CA SER A 69 10.58 35.16 6.67
C SER A 69 11.81 35.84 7.31
N ALA A 70 12.88 36.07 6.54
CA ALA A 70 14.18 36.47 7.07
C ALA A 70 14.75 35.52 8.15
N THR A 71 14.35 34.24 8.12
CA THR A 71 14.86 33.20 9.03
C THR A 71 16.07 32.51 8.40
N PRO A 72 17.23 32.42 9.08
CA PRO A 72 18.39 31.70 8.54
C PRO A 72 18.08 30.23 8.19
N SER A 73 18.69 29.70 7.13
CA SER A 73 18.41 28.34 6.62
C SER A 73 18.57 27.24 7.67
N TRP A 74 19.62 27.32 8.50
CA TRP A 74 19.84 26.36 9.58
C TRP A 74 18.71 26.35 10.62
N LEU A 75 18.05 27.50 10.84
CA LEU A 75 16.95 27.61 11.79
C LEU A 75 15.64 27.08 11.18
N VAL A 76 15.46 27.20 9.86
CA VAL A 76 14.37 26.51 9.13
C VAL A 76 14.52 25.00 9.24
N ASP A 77 15.75 24.48 9.09
CA ASP A 77 16.03 23.04 9.22
C ASP A 77 15.79 22.54 10.65
N ALA A 78 16.28 23.27 11.66
CA ALA A 78 16.05 22.94 13.07
C ALA A 78 14.55 23.01 13.44
N SER A 79 13.81 23.98 12.90
CA SER A 79 12.37 24.09 13.10
C SER A 79 11.63 22.88 12.51
N TYR A 80 12.02 22.45 11.30
CA TYR A 80 11.47 21.25 10.69
C TYR A 80 11.72 19.99 11.52
N ASP A 81 12.92 19.83 12.06
CA ASP A 81 13.26 18.67 12.90
C ASP A 81 12.39 18.60 14.16
N GLN A 82 11.98 19.76 14.70
CA GLN A 82 11.10 19.85 15.86
C GLN A 82 9.61 19.63 15.51
N VAL A 83 9.13 20.21 14.41
CA VAL A 83 7.71 20.09 13.99
C VAL A 83 7.43 18.72 13.35
N GLY A 84 8.37 18.18 12.58
CA GLY A 84 8.23 16.91 11.86
C GLY A 84 7.30 16.95 10.65
N ASP A 85 6.79 18.14 10.30
CA ASP A 85 5.94 18.41 9.14
C ASP A 85 6.35 19.70 8.44
N LEU A 86 6.74 19.59 7.17
CA LEU A 86 7.24 20.73 6.41
C LEU A 86 6.15 21.78 6.16
N ALA A 87 4.91 21.36 5.89
CA ALA A 87 3.85 22.30 5.56
C ALA A 87 3.50 23.19 6.76
N GLU A 88 3.46 22.60 7.95
CA GLU A 88 3.27 23.30 9.21
C GLU A 88 4.47 24.19 9.57
N THR A 89 5.69 23.70 9.39
CA THR A 89 6.90 24.51 9.60
C THR A 89 6.86 25.79 8.76
N LEU A 90 6.60 25.66 7.46
CA LEU A 90 6.52 26.80 6.53
C LEU A 90 5.38 27.76 6.88
N ALA A 91 4.26 27.25 7.42
CA ALA A 91 3.13 28.08 7.82
C ALA A 91 3.40 28.84 9.12
N LEU A 92 4.16 28.27 10.05
CA LEU A 92 4.56 28.90 11.31
C LEU A 92 5.65 29.98 11.14
N LEU A 93 6.52 29.81 10.14
CA LEU A 93 7.62 30.75 9.87
C LEU A 93 7.15 32.10 9.28
N MET A 94 5.94 32.13 8.74
CA MET A 94 5.38 33.33 8.12
C MET A 94 4.35 33.97 9.06
N PRO A 95 4.37 35.30 9.28
CA PRO A 95 3.35 35.97 10.07
C PRO A 95 2.00 35.99 9.32
N ASP A 96 0.90 36.16 10.05
CA ASP A 96 -0.40 36.37 9.41
C ASP A 96 -0.48 37.75 8.73
N PRO A 97 -1.16 37.85 7.57
CA PRO A 97 -1.32 39.12 6.86
C PRO A 97 -2.17 40.10 7.67
N GLU A 98 -1.75 41.37 7.69
CA GLU A 98 -2.63 42.48 8.12
C GLU A 98 -3.82 42.65 7.17
N HIS A 99 -3.59 42.43 5.87
CA HIS A 99 -4.59 42.52 4.81
C HIS A 99 -4.63 41.21 4.02
N PRO A 100 -5.51 40.26 4.40
CA PRO A 100 -5.62 38.97 3.71
C PRO A 100 -5.97 39.14 2.22
N ALA A 101 -5.46 38.23 1.40
CA ALA A 101 -5.81 38.16 -0.01
C ALA A 101 -7.33 37.90 -0.20
N PRO A 102 -7.91 38.27 -1.36
CA PRO A 102 -9.29 37.94 -1.69
C PRO A 102 -9.58 36.44 -1.55
N ASP A 103 -10.79 36.11 -1.06
CA ASP A 103 -11.19 34.71 -0.92
C ASP A 103 -11.23 34.02 -2.28
N ARG A 104 -10.67 32.81 -2.34
CA ARG A 104 -10.59 31.95 -3.52
C ARG A 104 -10.96 30.53 -3.14
N GLY A 105 -11.72 29.85 -4.01
CA GLY A 105 -12.11 28.44 -3.84
C GLY A 105 -10.90 27.51 -3.75
N LEU A 106 -11.08 26.32 -3.18
CA LEU A 106 -10.04 25.29 -3.21
C LEU A 106 -9.66 24.95 -4.67
N ALA A 107 -10.66 24.79 -5.52
CA ALA A 107 -10.49 24.51 -6.93
C ALA A 107 -9.73 25.64 -7.64
N ASP A 108 -10.05 26.91 -7.36
CA ASP A 108 -9.40 28.04 -8.01
C ASP A 108 -7.90 28.12 -7.66
N TRP A 109 -7.55 27.89 -6.39
CA TRP A 109 -6.14 27.79 -5.99
C TRP A 109 -5.40 26.68 -6.73
N ILE A 110 -6.06 25.54 -6.99
CA ILE A 110 -5.44 24.42 -7.68
C ILE A 110 -5.37 24.68 -9.19
N GLU A 111 -6.50 24.97 -9.82
CA GLU A 111 -6.68 25.04 -11.28
C GLU A 111 -6.12 26.33 -11.88
N GLU A 112 -6.20 27.46 -11.17
CA GLU A 112 -5.83 28.77 -11.72
C GLU A 112 -4.48 29.27 -11.22
N VAL A 113 -4.00 28.78 -10.07
CA VAL A 113 -2.75 29.25 -9.47
C VAL A 113 -1.66 28.17 -9.51
N LEU A 114 -1.89 27.03 -8.85
CA LEU A 114 -0.85 26.02 -8.62
C LEU A 114 -0.54 25.14 -9.84
N VAL A 115 -1.57 24.68 -10.57
CA VAL A 115 -1.38 23.87 -11.78
C VAL A 115 -0.76 24.69 -12.91
N PRO A 116 -1.19 25.93 -13.20
CA PRO A 116 -0.63 26.72 -14.30
C PRO A 116 0.82 27.16 -14.09
N VAL A 117 1.28 27.30 -12.84
CA VAL A 117 2.68 27.67 -12.52
C VAL A 117 3.62 26.45 -12.53
N ALA A 118 3.08 25.24 -12.62
CA ALA A 118 3.91 24.03 -12.64
C ALA A 118 4.87 24.01 -13.83
N ASN A 119 6.10 23.60 -13.58
CA ASN A 119 7.21 23.53 -14.55
C ASN A 119 7.61 24.88 -15.19
N ARG A 120 7.10 26.01 -14.71
CA ARG A 120 7.60 27.35 -15.09
C ARG A 120 8.96 27.64 -14.48
N ASP A 121 9.55 28.77 -14.85
CA ASP A 121 10.79 29.27 -14.27
C ASP A 121 10.73 29.33 -12.74
N GLU A 122 11.86 29.10 -12.08
CA GLU A 122 11.93 29.09 -10.62
C GLU A 122 11.51 30.44 -10.01
N GLY A 123 11.86 31.56 -10.64
CA GLY A 123 11.47 32.89 -10.20
C GLY A 123 9.96 33.10 -10.21
N GLU A 124 9.28 32.71 -11.30
CA GLU A 124 7.81 32.77 -11.39
C GLU A 124 7.14 31.88 -10.33
N ARG A 125 7.64 30.65 -10.15
CA ARG A 125 7.11 29.72 -9.14
C ARG A 125 7.27 30.29 -7.73
N ARG A 126 8.45 30.82 -7.42
CA ARG A 126 8.78 31.45 -6.13
C ARG A 126 7.86 32.63 -5.86
N GLU A 127 7.68 33.53 -6.83
CA GLU A 127 6.85 34.72 -6.69
C GLU A 127 5.41 34.36 -6.34
N VAL A 128 4.80 33.42 -7.07
CA VAL A 128 3.43 32.96 -6.82
C VAL A 128 3.28 32.36 -5.42
N ILE A 129 4.21 31.51 -5.00
CA ILE A 129 4.16 30.80 -3.72
C ILE A 129 4.39 31.75 -2.54
N VAL A 130 5.39 32.63 -2.64
CA VAL A 130 5.68 33.61 -1.59
C VAL A 130 4.57 34.65 -1.48
N SER A 131 3.96 35.06 -2.60
CA SER A 131 2.78 35.92 -2.60
C SER A 131 1.60 35.27 -1.86
N ALA A 132 1.35 33.98 -2.11
CA ALA A 132 0.34 33.22 -1.37
C ALA A 132 0.65 33.14 0.13
N TRP A 133 1.90 32.88 0.54
CA TRP A 133 2.29 32.84 1.95
C TRP A 133 2.09 34.16 2.69
N ARG A 134 2.33 35.28 2.01
CA ARG A 134 2.13 36.63 2.55
C ARG A 134 0.67 37.02 2.59
N GLY A 135 -0.17 36.47 1.72
CA GLY A 135 -1.59 36.84 1.63
C GLY A 135 -2.56 35.91 2.38
N LEU A 136 -2.14 34.70 2.75
CA LEU A 136 -2.99 33.70 3.40
C LEU A 136 -2.77 33.68 4.93
N PRO A 137 -3.85 33.74 5.74
CA PRO A 137 -3.79 33.44 7.17
C PRO A 137 -3.29 32.02 7.46
N PHE A 138 -2.81 31.78 8.69
CA PHE A 138 -2.19 30.53 9.11
C PHE A 138 -2.93 29.27 8.67
N ALA A 139 -4.25 29.22 8.91
CA ALA A 139 -5.08 28.05 8.59
C ALA A 139 -5.07 27.70 7.10
N GLU A 140 -5.17 28.71 6.25
CA GLU A 140 -5.22 28.56 4.80
C GLU A 140 -3.82 28.34 4.22
N ARG A 141 -2.80 29.01 4.78
CA ARG A 141 -1.39 28.83 4.43
C ARG A 141 -0.89 27.43 4.75
N LEU A 142 -1.27 26.88 5.91
CA LEU A 142 -1.00 25.50 6.27
C LEU A 142 -1.53 24.56 5.19
N LEU A 143 -2.80 24.70 4.83
CA LEU A 143 -3.43 23.86 3.82
C LEU A 143 -2.80 24.04 2.44
N PHE A 144 -2.51 25.28 2.03
CA PHE A 144 -1.77 25.58 0.80
C PHE A 144 -0.43 24.83 0.75
N ASN A 145 0.31 24.82 1.85
CA ASN A 145 1.56 24.06 1.95
C ASN A 145 1.35 22.54 1.94
N LYS A 146 0.24 22.04 2.50
CA LYS A 146 -0.14 20.61 2.40
C LYS A 146 -0.42 20.21 0.95
N LEU A 147 -0.97 21.11 0.12
CA LEU A 147 -1.14 20.89 -1.32
C LEU A 147 0.22 20.76 -2.04
N LEU A 148 1.17 21.66 -1.73
CA LEU A 148 2.51 21.66 -2.32
C LEU A 148 3.32 20.41 -1.95
N THR A 149 3.24 19.99 -0.69
CA THR A 149 3.99 18.83 -0.17
C THR A 149 3.29 17.49 -0.43
N GLY A 150 1.99 17.51 -0.74
CA GLY A 150 1.18 16.32 -1.00
C GLY A 150 0.94 15.43 0.22
N ALA A 151 1.03 15.99 1.44
CA ALA A 151 0.97 15.25 2.70
C ALA A 151 -0.07 15.85 3.66
N LEU A 152 -1.37 15.66 3.38
CA LEU A 152 -2.47 16.16 4.23
C LEU A 152 -2.44 15.58 5.65
N ARG A 153 -2.24 14.26 5.78
CA ARG A 153 -2.08 13.54 7.06
C ARG A 153 -3.16 13.80 8.11
N VAL A 154 -4.40 14.11 7.70
CA VAL A 154 -5.50 14.51 8.59
C VAL A 154 -6.24 13.34 9.28
N GLY A 155 -5.67 12.13 9.22
CA GLY A 155 -6.26 10.95 9.87
C GLY A 155 -7.63 10.54 9.30
N VAL A 156 -7.84 10.77 8.00
CA VAL A 156 -9.03 10.37 7.24
C VAL A 156 -8.62 9.31 6.24
N SER A 157 -9.30 8.16 6.25
CA SER A 157 -9.09 7.11 5.26
C SER A 157 -10.02 7.32 4.07
N GLN A 158 -9.63 6.80 2.89
CA GLN A 158 -10.50 6.78 1.72
C GLN A 158 -11.86 6.12 2.05
N ARG A 159 -11.86 5.07 2.87
CA ARG A 159 -13.09 4.42 3.34
C ARG A 159 -13.99 5.34 4.14
N MET A 160 -13.43 6.21 4.98
CA MET A 160 -14.22 7.20 5.74
C MET A 160 -14.87 8.23 4.80
N VAL A 161 -14.15 8.66 3.75
CA VAL A 161 -14.71 9.53 2.72
C VAL A 161 -15.84 8.82 1.97
N GLN A 162 -15.64 7.56 1.56
CA GLN A 162 -16.68 6.74 0.92
C GLN A 162 -17.93 6.59 1.81
N GLN A 163 -17.75 6.40 3.12
CA GLN A 163 -18.86 6.34 4.09
C GLN A 163 -19.63 7.66 4.16
N ALA A 164 -18.93 8.79 4.22
CA ALA A 164 -19.56 10.11 4.26
C ALA A 164 -20.34 10.40 2.96
N LEU A 165 -19.76 10.09 1.79
CA LEU A 165 -20.46 10.25 0.52
C LEU A 165 -21.67 9.33 0.39
N ALA A 166 -21.56 8.07 0.82
CA ALA A 166 -22.68 7.12 0.83
C ALA A 166 -23.83 7.58 1.75
N GLU A 167 -23.50 8.06 2.96
CA GLU A 167 -24.47 8.64 3.89
C GLU A 167 -25.17 9.88 3.30
N MET A 168 -24.42 10.75 2.63
CA MET A 168 -24.94 11.97 2.03
C MET A 168 -25.83 11.71 0.80
N SER A 169 -25.43 10.78 -0.08
CA SER A 169 -26.08 10.54 -1.37
C SER A 169 -27.13 9.44 -1.36
N GLY A 170 -27.14 8.57 -0.34
CA GLY A 170 -27.93 7.34 -0.32
C GLY A 170 -27.41 6.25 -1.27
N VAL A 171 -26.35 6.51 -2.05
CA VAL A 171 -25.70 5.51 -2.89
C VAL A 171 -24.96 4.50 -2.02
N PRO A 172 -25.12 3.18 -2.24
CA PRO A 172 -24.40 2.18 -1.46
C PRO A 172 -22.89 2.42 -1.44
N ILE A 173 -22.26 2.29 -0.27
CA ILE A 173 -20.81 2.50 -0.11
C ILE A 173 -19.98 1.66 -1.10
N ALA A 174 -20.43 0.44 -1.41
CA ALA A 174 -19.77 -0.42 -2.39
C ALA A 174 -19.72 0.22 -3.79
N ARG A 175 -20.79 0.94 -4.18
CA ARG A 175 -20.86 1.64 -5.46
C ARG A 175 -20.03 2.93 -5.47
N ILE A 176 -20.03 3.69 -4.37
CA ILE A 176 -19.11 4.83 -4.22
C ILE A 176 -17.65 4.36 -4.30
N ALA A 177 -17.32 3.29 -3.57
CA ALA A 177 -15.99 2.70 -3.60
C ALA A 177 -15.63 2.25 -5.02
N GLN A 178 -16.53 1.57 -5.74
CA GLN A 178 -16.24 1.10 -7.10
C GLN A 178 -15.97 2.25 -8.08
N ARG A 179 -16.78 3.32 -8.04
CA ARG A 179 -16.60 4.50 -8.93
C ARG A 179 -15.36 5.33 -8.62
N MET A 180 -14.78 5.16 -7.43
CA MET A 180 -13.50 5.79 -7.05
C MET A 180 -12.27 4.94 -7.39
N LEU A 181 -12.43 3.72 -7.93
CA LEU A 181 -11.31 2.84 -8.29
C LEU A 181 -10.55 3.35 -9.51
N GLY A 182 -9.25 3.05 -9.55
CA GLY A 182 -8.37 3.44 -10.65
C GLY A 182 -8.06 4.93 -10.71
N ALA A 183 -7.56 5.37 -11.87
CA ALA A 183 -7.20 6.76 -12.10
C ALA A 183 -8.42 7.56 -12.59
N TRP A 184 -8.75 8.63 -11.87
CA TRP A 184 -9.79 9.58 -12.26
C TRP A 184 -9.29 11.02 -12.12
N THR A 185 -9.86 11.91 -12.94
CA THR A 185 -9.54 13.35 -12.90
C THR A 185 -10.65 14.08 -12.15
N PRO A 186 -10.32 14.95 -11.17
CA PRO A 186 -11.31 15.75 -10.48
C PRO A 186 -12.10 16.62 -11.46
N SER A 187 -13.41 16.41 -11.53
CA SER A 187 -14.34 17.24 -12.29
C SER A 187 -15.73 17.21 -11.67
N PRO A 188 -16.53 18.28 -11.80
CA PRO A 188 -17.93 18.26 -11.36
C PRO A 188 -18.72 17.10 -11.97
N ALA A 189 -18.47 16.77 -13.25
CA ALA A 189 -19.09 15.64 -13.92
C ALA A 189 -18.76 14.29 -13.26
N PHE A 190 -17.51 14.09 -12.84
CA PHE A 190 -17.13 12.90 -12.08
C PHE A 190 -17.84 12.83 -10.73
N LEU A 191 -17.93 13.94 -10.00
CA LEU A 191 -18.64 13.96 -8.71
C LEU A 191 -20.13 13.64 -8.88
N LEU A 192 -20.78 14.17 -9.91
CA LEU A 192 -22.17 13.85 -10.23
C LEU A 192 -22.34 12.37 -10.58
N ALA A 193 -21.48 11.82 -11.43
CA ALA A 193 -21.48 10.40 -11.78
C ALA A 193 -21.24 9.52 -10.54
N LEU A 194 -20.32 9.91 -9.66
CA LEU A 194 -20.02 9.22 -8.41
C LEU A 194 -21.26 9.10 -7.53
N LEU A 195 -22.00 10.19 -7.35
CA LEU A 195 -23.16 10.28 -6.47
C LEU A 195 -24.49 9.90 -7.15
N SER A 196 -24.48 9.44 -8.39
CA SER A 196 -25.70 9.04 -9.10
C SER A 196 -26.29 7.73 -8.57
N ALA A 197 -27.61 7.64 -8.42
CA ALA A 197 -28.28 6.39 -8.08
C ALA A 197 -28.38 5.42 -9.27
N GLU A 198 -28.32 5.94 -10.51
CA GLU A 198 -28.43 5.17 -11.75
C GLU A 198 -27.19 4.30 -11.98
N GLU A 199 -27.37 3.16 -12.64
CA GLU A 199 -26.27 2.29 -13.07
C GLU A 199 -25.61 2.89 -14.33
N LEU A 200 -24.29 3.13 -14.26
CA LEU A 200 -23.50 3.69 -15.35
C LEU A 200 -22.76 2.57 -16.11
N PRO A 201 -22.45 2.74 -17.41
CA PRO A 201 -21.71 1.73 -18.18
C PRO A 201 -20.40 1.28 -17.52
N GLY A 202 -19.66 2.22 -16.91
CA GLY A 202 -18.42 1.94 -16.19
C GLY A 202 -18.59 1.09 -14.92
N ASP A 203 -19.82 1.02 -14.36
CA ASP A 203 -20.11 0.18 -13.20
C ASP A 203 -19.94 -1.32 -13.53
N ARG A 204 -19.96 -1.69 -14.81
CA ARG A 204 -19.85 -3.07 -15.32
C ARG A 204 -18.43 -3.55 -15.54
N GLN A 205 -17.42 -2.70 -15.53
CA GLN A 205 -16.02 -3.13 -15.72
C GLN A 205 -15.24 -3.25 -14.41
N GLN A 206 -15.93 -3.20 -13.26
CA GLN A 206 -15.28 -3.13 -11.95
C GLN A 206 -15.16 -4.48 -11.26
N PRO A 207 -14.06 -4.68 -10.50
CA PRO A 207 -13.87 -5.89 -9.73
C PRO A 207 -14.86 -5.89 -8.57
N TYR A 208 -15.25 -7.08 -8.16
CA TYR A 208 -15.89 -7.24 -6.87
C TYR A 208 -14.88 -6.92 -5.75
N PRO A 209 -15.31 -6.48 -4.56
CA PRO A 209 -14.39 -6.28 -3.45
C PRO A 209 -13.65 -7.57 -3.10
N PHE A 210 -12.33 -7.55 -3.05
CA PHE A 210 -11.52 -8.74 -2.81
C PHE A 210 -11.76 -9.34 -1.41
N PHE A 211 -11.95 -10.66 -1.34
CA PHE A 211 -11.99 -11.40 -0.08
C PHE A 211 -10.57 -11.63 0.46
N LEU A 212 -10.26 -11.17 1.67
CA LEU A 212 -8.92 -11.24 2.25
C LEU A 212 -8.82 -12.28 3.38
N ALA A 213 -7.84 -13.17 3.25
CA ALA A 213 -7.52 -14.19 4.25
C ALA A 213 -6.71 -13.64 5.43
N SER A 214 -6.96 -14.18 6.63
CA SER A 214 -6.20 -13.88 7.86
C SER A 214 -5.02 -14.83 8.06
N PRO A 215 -3.90 -14.39 8.66
CA PRO A 215 -2.84 -15.34 9.03
C PRO A 215 -3.40 -16.37 10.01
N LEU A 216 -3.07 -17.64 9.79
CA LEU A 216 -3.30 -18.69 10.77
C LEU A 216 -2.09 -18.72 11.72
N GLU A 217 -2.31 -18.40 12.98
CA GLU A 217 -1.27 -18.40 14.03
C GLU A 217 -1.37 -19.66 14.93
N ASN A 218 -2.56 -20.23 15.03
CA ASN A 218 -2.82 -21.43 15.82
C ASN A 218 -2.61 -22.70 15.00
N ASP A 219 -2.58 -23.84 15.68
CA ASP A 219 -2.59 -25.15 15.07
C ASP A 219 -3.80 -25.29 14.11
N PRO A 220 -3.60 -25.67 12.82
CA PRO A 220 -4.69 -25.88 11.88
C PRO A 220 -5.71 -26.93 12.33
N ALA A 221 -5.35 -27.88 13.20
CA ALA A 221 -6.30 -28.82 13.78
C ALA A 221 -7.46 -28.13 14.54
N SER A 222 -7.23 -26.92 15.05
CA SER A 222 -8.27 -26.08 15.69
C SER A 222 -9.37 -25.61 14.73
N LEU A 223 -9.15 -25.70 13.41
CA LEU A 223 -10.11 -25.32 12.39
C LEU A 223 -11.21 -26.38 12.14
N GLY A 224 -11.09 -27.55 12.77
CA GLY A 224 -12.00 -28.68 12.60
C GLY A 224 -11.53 -29.71 11.56
N PRO A 225 -12.43 -30.56 11.05
CA PRO A 225 -12.09 -31.59 10.08
C PRO A 225 -11.50 -31.00 8.80
N ILE A 226 -10.38 -31.56 8.31
CA ILE A 226 -9.72 -31.06 7.09
C ILE A 226 -10.63 -31.12 5.85
N GLY A 227 -11.58 -32.05 5.81
CA GLY A 227 -12.55 -32.18 4.72
C GLY A 227 -13.49 -30.99 4.57
N ASP A 228 -13.64 -30.14 5.59
CA ASP A 228 -14.41 -28.90 5.53
C ASP A 228 -13.64 -27.76 4.84
N TRP A 229 -12.38 -28.00 4.46
CA TRP A 229 -11.46 -27.01 3.94
C TRP A 229 -10.93 -27.39 2.56
N GLN A 230 -10.97 -26.43 1.64
CA GLN A 230 -10.25 -26.48 0.37
C GLN A 230 -8.85 -25.90 0.58
N LEU A 231 -7.84 -26.71 0.28
CA LEU A 231 -6.43 -26.32 0.34
C LEU A 231 -5.91 -26.04 -1.07
N GLU A 232 -5.27 -24.89 -1.24
CA GLU A 232 -4.58 -24.50 -2.47
C GLU A 232 -3.24 -23.88 -2.11
N TRP A 233 -2.24 -24.05 -2.97
CA TRP A 233 -0.96 -23.36 -2.77
C TRP A 233 -1.17 -21.85 -2.71
N LYS A 234 -0.50 -21.19 -1.76
CA LYS A 234 -0.44 -19.75 -1.69
C LYS A 234 0.63 -19.27 -2.68
N TRP A 235 0.19 -18.99 -3.90
CA TRP A 235 1.02 -18.44 -4.97
C TRP A 235 1.69 -17.10 -4.58
N ASP A 236 2.92 -16.91 -5.07
CA ASP A 236 3.70 -15.66 -4.95
C ASP A 236 3.63 -14.88 -6.27
N GLY A 237 2.52 -14.14 -6.45
CA GLY A 237 2.19 -13.48 -7.70
C GLY A 237 1.48 -12.15 -7.53
N ILE A 238 0.77 -11.74 -8.57
CA ILE A 238 -0.11 -10.56 -8.54
C ILE A 238 -1.56 -11.05 -8.53
N ARG A 239 -2.20 -11.01 -7.37
CA ARG A 239 -3.65 -11.25 -7.28
C ARG A 239 -4.41 -10.29 -8.17
N ALA A 240 -5.24 -10.85 -9.04
CA ALA A 240 -6.06 -10.08 -9.95
C ALA A 240 -7.46 -10.68 -10.12
N GLN A 241 -8.43 -9.81 -10.34
CA GLN A 241 -9.72 -10.18 -10.87
C GLN A 241 -9.75 -9.94 -12.37
N LEU A 242 -10.13 -10.98 -13.10
CA LEU A 242 -10.35 -10.95 -14.54
C LEU A 242 -11.84 -10.87 -14.79
N ILE A 243 -12.26 -9.82 -15.49
CA ILE A 243 -13.66 -9.51 -15.77
C ILE A 243 -13.85 -9.64 -17.27
N ARG A 244 -14.77 -10.51 -17.69
CA ARG A 244 -15.30 -10.57 -19.05
C ARG A 244 -16.79 -10.30 -18.98
N ARG A 245 -17.27 -9.19 -19.54
CA ARG A 245 -18.70 -8.85 -19.61
C ARG A 245 -19.02 -8.23 -20.96
N HIS A 246 -20.06 -8.73 -21.64
CA HIS A 246 -20.54 -8.21 -22.92
C HIS A 246 -19.46 -8.00 -23.98
N GLY A 247 -18.48 -8.91 -24.05
CA GLY A 247 -17.38 -8.81 -25.01
C GLY A 247 -16.17 -8.01 -24.53
N GLU A 248 -16.26 -7.26 -23.43
CA GLU A 248 -15.17 -6.45 -22.88
C GLU A 248 -14.37 -7.22 -21.83
N VAL A 249 -13.04 -7.07 -21.85
CA VAL A 249 -12.12 -7.67 -20.87
C VAL A 249 -11.49 -6.55 -20.03
N ALA A 250 -11.49 -6.73 -18.71
CA ALA A 250 -10.75 -5.89 -17.79
C ALA A 250 -9.99 -6.74 -16.76
N LEU A 251 -8.78 -6.31 -16.43
CA LEU A 251 -7.94 -6.95 -15.42
C LEU A 251 -7.65 -5.96 -14.31
N TRP A 252 -7.98 -6.32 -13.07
CA TRP A 252 -7.80 -5.46 -11.90
C TRP A 252 -6.91 -6.12 -10.88
N SER A 253 -5.86 -5.44 -10.45
CA SER A 253 -5.07 -5.90 -9.33
C SER A 253 -5.82 -5.72 -8.01
N ARG A 254 -5.41 -6.46 -6.98
CA ARG A 254 -5.87 -6.24 -5.60
C ARG A 254 -5.70 -4.79 -5.11
N GLY A 255 -4.69 -4.07 -5.63
CA GLY A 255 -4.44 -2.67 -5.29
C GLY A 255 -5.42 -1.69 -5.95
N GLU A 256 -6.51 -2.19 -6.54
CA GLU A 256 -7.53 -1.39 -7.22
C GLU A 256 -6.97 -0.63 -8.45
N GLU A 257 -5.89 -1.17 -9.03
CA GLU A 257 -5.28 -0.67 -10.26
C GLU A 257 -5.71 -1.52 -11.45
N ARG A 258 -6.18 -0.85 -12.51
CA ARG A 258 -6.49 -1.47 -13.80
C ARG A 258 -5.19 -1.79 -14.55
N LEU A 259 -5.07 -3.00 -15.07
CA LEU A 259 -3.83 -3.57 -15.63
C LEU A 259 -3.83 -3.65 -17.16
N ASP A 260 -4.62 -2.81 -17.83
CA ASP A 260 -4.85 -2.90 -19.29
C ASP A 260 -3.55 -2.86 -20.10
N GLY A 261 -3.46 -3.75 -21.08
CA GLY A 261 -2.34 -3.85 -22.03
C GLY A 261 -1.04 -4.31 -21.39
N ARG A 262 -0.98 -4.46 -20.06
CA ARG A 262 0.18 -5.00 -19.38
C ARG A 262 0.25 -6.49 -19.64
N PHE A 263 -0.87 -7.20 -19.55
CA PHE A 263 -0.97 -8.66 -19.70
C PHE A 263 -1.75 -9.08 -20.95
N PRO A 264 -1.31 -8.70 -22.17
CA PRO A 264 -2.06 -8.96 -23.39
C PRO A 264 -2.31 -10.45 -23.65
N GLU A 265 -1.42 -11.33 -23.21
CA GLU A 265 -1.56 -12.78 -23.32
C GLU A 265 -2.73 -13.32 -22.49
N VAL A 266 -2.95 -12.79 -21.28
CA VAL A 266 -4.07 -13.16 -20.40
C VAL A 266 -5.36 -12.49 -20.86
N GLU A 267 -5.30 -11.23 -21.29
CA GLU A 267 -6.45 -10.51 -21.85
C GLU A 267 -6.99 -11.22 -23.11
N ALA A 268 -6.10 -11.71 -23.97
CA ALA A 268 -6.48 -12.49 -25.15
C ALA A 268 -7.12 -13.85 -24.78
N ALA A 269 -6.59 -14.55 -23.76
CA ALA A 269 -7.20 -15.79 -23.27
C ALA A 269 -8.61 -15.54 -22.71
N ALA A 270 -8.79 -14.47 -21.94
CA ALA A 270 -10.10 -14.03 -21.47
C ALA A 270 -11.05 -13.64 -22.60
N ALA A 271 -10.54 -12.98 -23.65
CA ALA A 271 -11.31 -12.65 -24.84
C ALA A 271 -11.81 -13.92 -25.55
N ALA A 272 -11.04 -15.01 -25.51
CA ALA A 272 -11.39 -16.30 -26.13
C ALA A 272 -12.42 -17.13 -25.36
N LEU A 273 -12.63 -16.90 -24.05
CA LEU A 273 -13.67 -17.59 -23.26
C LEU A 273 -15.07 -17.45 -23.86
N ASN A 274 -15.35 -16.31 -24.50
CA ASN A 274 -16.65 -15.97 -25.11
C ASN A 274 -17.87 -16.21 -24.20
N VAL A 275 -17.69 -16.07 -22.89
CA VAL A 275 -18.73 -16.15 -21.87
C VAL A 275 -18.48 -15.09 -20.82
N ASP A 276 -19.55 -14.44 -20.39
CA ASP A 276 -19.47 -13.43 -19.34
C ASP A 276 -19.14 -14.11 -18.01
N CYS A 277 -18.07 -13.67 -17.36
CA CYS A 277 -17.60 -14.20 -16.10
C CYS A 277 -16.68 -13.23 -15.36
N VAL A 278 -16.58 -13.43 -14.04
CA VAL A 278 -15.56 -12.77 -13.21
C VAL A 278 -14.77 -13.81 -12.46
N LEU A 279 -13.46 -13.87 -12.70
CA LEU A 279 -12.53 -14.82 -12.09
C LEU A 279 -11.66 -14.10 -11.06
N ASP A 280 -11.39 -14.74 -9.92
CA ASP A 280 -10.36 -14.30 -8.96
C ASP A 280 -9.20 -15.31 -9.00
N GLY A 281 -7.98 -14.79 -9.11
CA GLY A 281 -6.81 -15.61 -9.35
C GLY A 281 -5.49 -14.89 -9.10
N GLU A 282 -4.40 -15.61 -9.35
CA GLU A 282 -3.05 -15.09 -9.24
C GLU A 282 -2.39 -15.05 -10.62
N LEU A 283 -1.85 -13.89 -11.01
CA LEU A 283 -0.95 -13.78 -12.17
C LEU A 283 0.44 -14.24 -11.75
N LEU A 284 1.02 -15.16 -12.52
CA LEU A 284 2.33 -15.77 -12.30
C LEU A 284 3.15 -15.73 -13.58
N ALA A 285 4.40 -15.26 -13.48
CA ALA A 285 5.37 -15.52 -14.54
C ALA A 285 5.67 -17.02 -14.58
N TRP A 286 5.87 -17.57 -15.76
CA TRP A 286 6.00 -19.01 -15.98
C TRP A 286 7.27 -19.32 -16.75
N GLU A 287 7.88 -20.46 -16.48
CA GLU A 287 9.03 -20.93 -17.24
C GLU A 287 8.63 -21.21 -18.70
N GLU A 288 9.50 -20.88 -19.66
CA GLU A 288 9.22 -21.02 -21.10
C GLU A 288 8.90 -22.47 -21.49
N ASN A 289 9.59 -23.42 -20.86
CA ASN A 289 9.37 -24.86 -21.01
C ASN A 289 8.07 -25.38 -20.35
N GLY A 290 7.33 -24.52 -19.65
CA GLY A 290 6.08 -24.85 -18.97
C GLY A 290 6.23 -25.56 -17.63
N THR A 291 7.43 -25.74 -17.07
CA THR A 291 7.66 -26.60 -15.90
C THR A 291 7.10 -26.05 -14.59
N GLY A 292 6.94 -24.74 -14.45
CA GLY A 292 6.40 -24.14 -13.22
C GLY A 292 6.43 -22.62 -13.20
N PRO A 293 5.95 -22.00 -12.10
CA PRO A 293 6.03 -20.56 -11.91
C PRO A 293 7.47 -20.10 -11.65
N MET A 294 7.81 -18.92 -12.17
CA MET A 294 9.05 -18.21 -11.86
C MET A 294 8.90 -17.42 -10.54
N ALA A 295 10.03 -16.96 -9.99
CA ALA A 295 10.03 -16.07 -8.83
C ALA A 295 9.30 -14.73 -9.13
N PHE A 296 8.64 -14.16 -8.12
CA PHE A 296 7.87 -12.90 -8.24
C PHE A 296 8.68 -11.72 -8.82
N SER A 297 10.01 -11.70 -8.65
CA SER A 297 10.87 -10.67 -9.24
C SER A 297 10.76 -10.59 -10.76
N ALA A 298 10.47 -11.70 -11.44
CA ALA A 298 10.22 -11.73 -12.89
C ALA A 298 8.95 -10.97 -13.27
N LEU A 299 7.90 -11.02 -12.44
CA LEU A 299 6.67 -10.23 -12.63
C LEU A 299 6.87 -8.76 -12.29
N GLN A 300 7.72 -8.43 -11.32
CA GLN A 300 7.91 -7.06 -10.86
C GLN A 300 8.49 -6.14 -11.95
N THR A 301 9.33 -6.66 -12.83
CA THR A 301 9.82 -5.92 -14.01
C THR A 301 8.73 -5.75 -15.06
N ARG A 302 7.86 -6.75 -15.20
CA ARG A 302 6.77 -6.81 -16.17
C ARG A 302 5.64 -5.85 -15.82
N ILE A 303 5.19 -5.83 -14.57
CA ILE A 303 4.02 -5.04 -14.14
C ILE A 303 4.19 -3.53 -14.38
N GLN A 304 5.42 -3.02 -14.44
CA GLN A 304 5.69 -1.59 -14.67
C GLN A 304 5.56 -1.18 -16.15
N ARG A 305 5.41 -2.14 -17.07
CA ARG A 305 5.34 -1.89 -18.52
C ARG A 305 3.89 -1.88 -18.98
N LEU A 306 3.41 -0.72 -19.44
CA LEU A 306 2.05 -0.55 -19.95
C LEU A 306 1.76 -1.36 -21.22
N LYS A 307 2.78 -1.58 -22.07
CA LYS A 307 2.71 -2.38 -23.29
C LYS A 307 4.04 -3.13 -23.46
N PRO A 308 4.17 -4.37 -22.94
CA PRO A 308 5.40 -5.14 -23.08
C PRO A 308 5.63 -5.51 -24.55
N GLY A 309 6.84 -5.28 -25.04
CA GLY A 309 7.25 -5.74 -26.38
C GLY A 309 7.55 -7.25 -26.41
N PRO A 310 7.77 -7.84 -27.60
CA PRO A 310 7.97 -9.28 -27.78
C PRO A 310 9.05 -9.89 -26.87
N LYS A 311 10.15 -9.15 -26.65
CA LYS A 311 11.24 -9.57 -25.76
C LYS A 311 10.75 -9.84 -24.32
N TRP A 312 9.98 -8.93 -23.74
CA TRP A 312 9.49 -9.06 -22.37
C TRP A 312 8.45 -10.18 -22.22
N LEU A 313 7.64 -10.39 -23.26
CA LEU A 313 6.66 -11.47 -23.30
C LEU A 313 7.34 -12.85 -23.36
N ALA A 314 8.50 -12.95 -24.02
CA ALA A 314 9.29 -14.18 -24.06
C ALA A 314 10.10 -14.41 -22.77
N GLU A 315 10.68 -13.35 -22.18
CA GLU A 315 11.48 -13.47 -20.94
C GLU A 315 10.66 -13.81 -19.70
N ALA A 316 9.39 -13.40 -19.65
CA ALA A 316 8.50 -13.63 -18.51
C ALA A 316 7.05 -13.83 -18.99
N PRO A 317 6.73 -14.96 -19.63
CA PRO A 317 5.36 -15.24 -20.07
C PRO A 317 4.45 -15.39 -18.84
N VAL A 318 3.28 -14.78 -18.85
CA VAL A 318 2.37 -14.78 -17.69
C VAL A 318 1.17 -15.69 -17.90
N ARG A 319 0.80 -16.40 -16.83
CA ARG A 319 -0.44 -17.17 -16.71
C ARG A 319 -1.26 -16.64 -15.54
N MET A 320 -2.58 -16.75 -15.63
CA MET A 320 -3.47 -16.60 -14.49
C MET A 320 -3.85 -17.98 -13.95
N LEU A 321 -3.57 -18.23 -12.67
CA LEU A 321 -4.12 -19.35 -11.93
C LEU A 321 -5.39 -18.89 -11.20
N ALA A 322 -6.55 -19.16 -11.79
CA ALA A 322 -7.85 -18.85 -11.22
C ALA A 322 -8.21 -19.83 -10.11
N TYR A 323 -8.66 -19.32 -8.97
CA TYR A 323 -9.05 -20.11 -7.80
C TYR A 323 -10.47 -19.82 -7.30
N ASP A 324 -11.17 -18.83 -7.88
CA ASP A 324 -12.57 -18.56 -7.60
C ASP A 324 -13.32 -18.04 -8.85
N LEU A 325 -14.64 -18.24 -8.86
CA LEU A 325 -15.56 -17.76 -9.90
C LEU A 325 -16.66 -16.95 -9.20
N LEU A 326 -16.65 -15.63 -9.43
CA LEU A 326 -17.51 -14.69 -8.73
C LEU A 326 -18.79 -14.39 -9.51
N GLU A 327 -18.74 -14.50 -10.83
CA GLU A 327 -19.89 -14.29 -11.71
C GLU A 327 -19.79 -15.23 -12.91
N LEU A 328 -20.93 -15.73 -13.38
CA LEU A 328 -21.02 -16.49 -14.63
C LEU A 328 -22.34 -16.17 -15.34
N ARG A 329 -22.26 -15.77 -16.61
CA ARG A 329 -23.42 -15.42 -17.47
C ARG A 329 -24.34 -14.39 -16.80
N GLY A 330 -23.75 -13.42 -16.11
CA GLY A 330 -24.47 -12.36 -15.38
C GLY A 330 -25.05 -12.78 -14.01
N GLU A 331 -24.93 -14.05 -13.60
CA GLU A 331 -25.31 -14.51 -12.26
C GLU A 331 -24.17 -14.23 -11.28
N ASP A 332 -24.43 -13.43 -10.23
CA ASP A 332 -23.50 -13.23 -9.11
C ASP A 332 -23.47 -14.48 -8.23
N LEU A 333 -22.32 -15.15 -8.19
CA LEU A 333 -22.15 -16.43 -7.50
C LEU A 333 -21.60 -16.27 -6.09
N ARG A 334 -21.28 -15.05 -5.64
CA ARG A 334 -20.53 -14.82 -4.40
C ARG A 334 -21.22 -15.35 -3.14
N GLU A 335 -22.55 -15.40 -3.13
CA GLU A 335 -23.32 -15.95 -2.02
C GLU A 335 -23.33 -17.49 -1.98
N LEU A 336 -22.93 -18.16 -3.06
CA LEU A 336 -22.84 -19.62 -3.09
C LEU A 336 -21.63 -20.13 -2.29
N PRO A 337 -21.66 -21.37 -1.77
CA PRO A 337 -20.50 -22.01 -1.13
C PRO A 337 -19.25 -22.05 -2.01
N GLN A 338 -18.06 -21.92 -1.39
CA GLN A 338 -16.75 -22.02 -2.05
C GLN A 338 -16.63 -23.27 -2.94
N ALA A 339 -17.07 -24.42 -2.44
CA ALA A 339 -17.00 -25.68 -3.17
C ALA A 339 -17.81 -25.64 -4.48
N GLU A 340 -18.99 -25.02 -4.46
CA GLU A 340 -19.84 -24.88 -5.65
C GLU A 340 -19.23 -23.92 -6.66
N ARG A 341 -18.76 -22.75 -6.21
CA ARG A 341 -18.07 -21.78 -7.09
C ARG A 341 -16.84 -22.41 -7.74
N ARG A 342 -16.07 -23.19 -6.97
CA ARG A 342 -14.87 -23.89 -7.44
C ARG A 342 -15.18 -24.99 -8.45
N ALA A 343 -16.28 -25.72 -8.29
CA ALA A 343 -16.74 -26.73 -9.24
C ALA A 343 -17.20 -26.07 -10.56
N ARG A 344 -17.95 -24.96 -10.49
CA ARG A 344 -18.35 -24.19 -11.67
C ARG A 344 -17.15 -23.59 -12.40
N LEU A 345 -16.14 -23.08 -11.66
CA LEU A 345 -14.87 -22.62 -12.24
C LEU A 345 -14.16 -23.73 -13.01
N GLN A 346 -14.06 -24.92 -12.42
CA GLN A 346 -13.42 -26.07 -13.05
C GLN A 346 -14.15 -26.48 -14.33
N ALA A 347 -15.49 -26.52 -14.32
CA ALA A 347 -16.28 -26.82 -15.50
C ALA A 347 -16.09 -25.77 -16.61
N LEU A 348 -16.07 -24.49 -16.26
CA LEU A 348 -15.82 -23.38 -17.19
C LEU A 348 -14.46 -23.53 -17.87
N LEU A 349 -13.37 -23.70 -17.10
CA LEU A 349 -12.03 -23.78 -17.68
C LEU A 349 -11.78 -25.11 -18.43
N ALA A 350 -12.49 -26.18 -18.08
CA ALA A 350 -12.43 -27.43 -18.84
C ALA A 350 -13.10 -27.32 -20.21
N GLN A 351 -14.15 -26.52 -20.34
CA GLN A 351 -14.83 -26.25 -21.61
C GLN A 351 -14.02 -25.30 -22.52
N HIS A 352 -13.15 -24.48 -21.93
CA HIS A 352 -12.34 -23.48 -22.63
C HIS A 352 -10.85 -23.60 -22.25
N PRO A 353 -10.17 -24.69 -22.63
CA PRO A 353 -8.79 -24.92 -22.25
C PRO A 353 -7.85 -23.88 -22.90
N ASP A 354 -7.16 -23.10 -22.08
CA ASP A 354 -6.10 -22.18 -22.51
C ASP A 354 -4.94 -22.22 -21.50
N PRO A 355 -3.69 -22.47 -21.92
CA PRO A 355 -2.54 -22.56 -21.01
C PRO A 355 -2.23 -21.24 -20.28
N ARG A 356 -2.81 -20.11 -20.71
CA ARG A 356 -2.63 -18.79 -20.09
C ARG A 356 -3.67 -18.51 -19.00
N LEU A 357 -4.76 -19.27 -18.97
CA LEU A 357 -5.82 -19.15 -17.98
C LEU A 357 -6.14 -20.53 -17.40
N CYS A 358 -5.43 -20.89 -16.34
CA CYS A 358 -5.47 -22.22 -15.75
C CYS A 358 -6.21 -22.21 -14.41
N LEU A 359 -6.71 -23.38 -14.03
CA LEU A 359 -7.26 -23.63 -12.72
C LEU A 359 -6.13 -23.80 -11.68
N SER A 360 -6.22 -23.11 -10.54
CA SER A 360 -5.30 -23.33 -9.42
C SER A 360 -5.44 -24.76 -8.89
N PRO A 361 -4.38 -25.58 -8.86
CA PRO A 361 -4.42 -26.92 -8.31
C PRO A 361 -4.90 -26.94 -6.84
N ALA A 362 -5.88 -27.80 -6.56
CA ALA A 362 -6.28 -28.12 -5.19
C ALA A 362 -5.35 -29.20 -4.63
N VAL A 363 -4.97 -29.06 -3.37
CA VAL A 363 -4.19 -30.05 -2.63
C VAL A 363 -5.15 -30.82 -1.73
N LYS A 364 -5.08 -32.16 -1.75
CA LYS A 364 -6.02 -33.05 -1.04
C LYS A 364 -5.29 -33.96 -0.07
N PRO A 365 -4.70 -33.42 1.01
CA PRO A 365 -4.11 -34.25 2.05
C PRO A 365 -5.20 -34.98 2.83
N ALA A 366 -4.88 -36.17 3.34
CA ALA A 366 -5.78 -36.97 4.16
C ALA A 366 -5.90 -36.44 5.60
N SER A 367 -4.90 -35.71 6.10
CA SER A 367 -4.90 -35.13 7.44
C SER A 367 -4.15 -33.79 7.52
N TRP A 368 -4.28 -33.09 8.67
CA TRP A 368 -3.55 -31.85 8.91
C TRP A 368 -2.05 -32.08 9.04
N GLU A 369 -1.62 -33.24 9.52
CA GLU A 369 -0.21 -33.64 9.59
C GLU A 369 0.39 -33.80 8.19
N GLU A 370 -0.31 -34.50 7.28
CA GLU A 370 0.13 -34.61 5.88
C GLU A 370 0.16 -33.23 5.20
N ALA A 371 -0.84 -32.38 5.48
CA ALA A 371 -0.83 -31.00 5.00
C ALA A 371 0.38 -30.21 5.54
N ALA A 372 0.77 -30.43 6.80
CA ALA A 372 1.95 -29.78 7.38
C ALA A 372 3.24 -30.23 6.67
N SER A 373 3.40 -31.53 6.39
CA SER A 373 4.54 -32.05 5.63
C SER A 373 4.61 -31.48 4.21
N LEU A 374 3.49 -31.47 3.48
CA LEU A 374 3.44 -30.88 2.14
C LEU A 374 3.76 -29.37 2.17
N ARG A 375 3.35 -28.65 3.23
CA ARG A 375 3.64 -27.22 3.37
C ARG A 375 5.14 -26.95 3.39
N GLU A 376 5.98 -27.87 3.87
CA GLU A 376 7.45 -27.69 3.90
C GLU A 376 8.06 -27.59 2.50
N GLU A 377 7.44 -28.23 1.49
CA GLU A 377 7.85 -28.16 0.08
C GLU A 377 7.60 -26.78 -0.57
N SER A 378 6.91 -25.87 0.13
CA SER A 378 6.52 -24.57 -0.44
C SER A 378 7.70 -23.79 -1.02
N ARG A 379 8.86 -23.84 -0.35
CA ARG A 379 10.08 -23.13 -0.79
C ARG A 379 10.66 -23.69 -2.08
N GLU A 380 10.61 -25.01 -2.28
CA GLU A 380 11.07 -25.68 -3.50
C GLU A 380 10.12 -25.43 -4.67
N ARG A 381 8.82 -25.32 -4.36
CA ARG A 381 7.75 -25.04 -5.32
C ARG A 381 7.62 -23.55 -5.68
N GLY A 382 8.35 -22.65 -5.01
CA GLY A 382 8.25 -21.21 -5.22
C GLY A 382 6.91 -20.60 -4.76
N VAL A 383 6.28 -21.19 -3.73
CA VAL A 383 5.03 -20.74 -3.13
C VAL A 383 5.22 -20.39 -1.66
N GLU A 384 4.28 -19.67 -1.05
CA GLU A 384 4.43 -19.15 0.32
C GLU A 384 3.85 -20.07 1.42
N GLY A 385 3.18 -21.15 1.06
CA GLY A 385 2.42 -22.01 1.98
C GLY A 385 1.07 -22.41 1.38
N PHE A 386 0.04 -22.51 2.23
CA PHE A 386 -1.33 -22.79 1.82
C PHE A 386 -2.28 -21.62 2.03
N MET A 387 -3.25 -21.52 1.13
CA MET A 387 -4.53 -20.88 1.36
C MET A 387 -5.52 -21.95 1.81
N LEU A 388 -6.12 -21.75 2.98
CA LEU A 388 -7.17 -22.60 3.53
C LEU A 388 -8.51 -21.86 3.36
N LYS A 389 -9.44 -22.45 2.61
CA LYS A 389 -10.75 -21.85 2.35
C LYS A 389 -11.85 -22.79 2.85
N ARG A 390 -12.72 -22.32 3.74
CA ARG A 390 -13.86 -23.10 4.22
C ARG A 390 -14.79 -23.42 3.04
N ALA A 391 -15.06 -24.70 2.82
CA ALA A 391 -15.81 -25.19 1.66
C ALA A 391 -17.24 -24.63 1.57
N SER A 392 -17.86 -24.38 2.73
CA SER A 392 -19.20 -23.80 2.85
C SER A 392 -19.25 -22.27 2.79
N SER A 393 -18.11 -21.58 2.75
CA SER A 393 -18.09 -20.11 2.87
C SER A 393 -18.58 -19.41 1.60
N PRO A 394 -19.43 -18.37 1.73
CA PRO A 394 -19.62 -17.40 0.65
C PRO A 394 -18.34 -16.58 0.43
N TYR A 395 -18.25 -15.89 -0.70
CA TYR A 395 -17.19 -14.94 -1.01
C TYR A 395 -17.49 -13.58 -0.35
N GLN A 396 -16.72 -13.21 0.68
CA GLN A 396 -16.97 -12.00 1.45
C GLN A 396 -16.09 -10.81 1.00
N SER A 397 -16.46 -9.62 1.44
CA SER A 397 -15.68 -8.41 1.14
C SER A 397 -14.68 -8.07 2.25
N GLY A 398 -13.43 -7.79 1.86
CA GLY A 398 -12.38 -7.37 2.77
C GLY A 398 -11.87 -8.49 3.67
N ARG A 399 -11.26 -8.13 4.81
CA ARG A 399 -10.71 -9.12 5.76
C ARG A 399 -11.80 -9.56 6.73
N ARG A 400 -12.21 -10.83 6.64
CA ARG A 400 -13.11 -11.49 7.60
C ARG A 400 -12.38 -12.70 8.18
N ARG A 401 -12.32 -12.81 9.50
CA ARG A 401 -11.70 -13.97 10.18
C ARG A 401 -12.71 -15.12 10.19
N GLY A 402 -12.24 -16.34 9.97
CA GLY A 402 -13.04 -17.55 10.14
C GLY A 402 -13.13 -18.45 8.90
N ASP A 403 -13.08 -17.88 7.71
CA ASP A 403 -13.38 -18.61 6.48
C ASP A 403 -12.20 -18.78 5.54
N TRP A 404 -11.33 -17.78 5.44
CA TRP A 404 -10.13 -17.83 4.62
C TRP A 404 -8.89 -17.57 5.49
N TRP A 405 -7.96 -18.52 5.48
CA TRP A 405 -6.69 -18.44 6.19
C TRP A 405 -5.50 -18.56 5.25
N LYS A 406 -4.43 -17.84 5.58
CA LYS A 406 -3.10 -18.07 4.98
C LYS A 406 -2.25 -18.81 6.01
N TRP A 407 -1.90 -20.04 5.69
CA TRP A 407 -1.03 -20.88 6.50
C TRP A 407 0.34 -20.93 5.82
N LYS A 408 1.14 -19.89 6.10
CA LYS A 408 2.46 -19.70 5.49
C LYS A 408 3.48 -20.65 6.11
N VAL A 409 4.57 -20.93 5.40
CA VAL A 409 5.78 -21.46 6.06
C VAL A 409 6.33 -20.44 7.05
N ASP A 410 6.97 -20.93 8.10
CA ASP A 410 7.57 -20.05 9.11
C ASP A 410 8.67 -19.19 8.47
N PRO A 411 8.76 -17.91 8.86
CA PRO A 411 9.83 -17.05 8.39
C PRO A 411 11.17 -17.65 8.78
N LEU A 412 12.19 -17.39 7.96
CA LEU A 412 13.55 -17.61 8.43
C LEU A 412 13.84 -16.58 9.53
N THR A 413 14.61 -16.99 10.53
CA THR A 413 14.95 -16.13 11.65
C THR A 413 16.46 -15.93 11.76
N ILE A 414 16.83 -14.78 12.29
CA ILE A 414 18.22 -14.49 12.66
C ILE A 414 18.23 -13.55 13.86
N ASP A 415 19.06 -13.84 14.84
CA ASP A 415 19.33 -12.96 15.97
C ASP A 415 20.38 -11.93 15.56
N ALA A 416 19.99 -10.66 15.54
CA ALA A 416 20.83 -9.56 15.08
C ALA A 416 20.94 -8.43 16.12
N VAL A 417 22.07 -7.74 16.12
CA VAL A 417 22.39 -6.66 17.05
C VAL A 417 21.95 -5.32 16.48
N LEU A 418 21.33 -4.47 17.31
CA LEU A 418 20.97 -3.10 16.96
C LEU A 418 22.22 -2.22 16.83
N LEU A 419 22.40 -1.60 15.67
CA LEU A 419 23.57 -0.75 15.37
C LEU A 419 23.20 0.73 15.31
N TYR A 420 22.08 1.04 14.63
CA TYR A 420 21.66 2.41 14.39
C TYR A 420 20.16 2.56 14.59
N ALA A 421 19.75 3.74 15.02
CA ALA A 421 18.35 4.13 15.08
C ALA A 421 18.14 5.51 14.46
N GLN A 422 17.04 5.69 13.75
CA GLN A 422 16.65 6.95 13.12
C GLN A 422 15.27 7.36 13.59
N ALA A 423 15.09 8.67 13.76
CA ALA A 423 13.80 9.25 14.12
C ALA A 423 12.74 8.89 13.06
N GLY A 424 11.54 8.57 13.52
CA GLY A 424 10.39 8.32 12.67
C GLY A 424 9.91 9.58 11.96
N HIS A 425 8.78 9.48 11.27
CA HIS A 425 8.17 10.62 10.59
C HIS A 425 6.73 10.84 11.09
N GLY A 426 6.22 12.07 10.98
CA GLY A 426 4.84 12.41 11.38
C GLY A 426 4.65 12.28 12.89
N ARG A 427 3.61 11.54 13.34
CA ARG A 427 3.29 11.37 14.79
C ARG A 427 4.43 10.77 15.62
N ARG A 428 5.38 10.07 14.98
CA ARG A 428 6.55 9.46 15.63
C ARG A 428 7.85 10.22 15.30
N SER A 429 7.77 11.47 14.84
CA SER A 429 8.94 12.31 14.55
C SER A 429 9.85 12.48 15.76
N THR A 430 9.28 12.46 16.95
CA THR A 430 10.01 12.59 18.21
C THR A 430 10.59 11.27 18.73
N LEU A 431 10.28 10.12 18.12
CA LEU A 431 10.70 8.79 18.56
C LEU A 431 11.66 8.14 17.55
N TYR A 432 12.63 7.37 18.04
CA TYR A 432 13.46 6.52 17.20
C TYR A 432 12.71 5.22 16.86
N THR A 433 12.29 5.05 15.60
CA THR A 433 11.50 3.88 15.17
C THR A 433 12.04 3.12 13.96
N ASP A 434 13.08 3.66 13.32
CA ASP A 434 13.71 3.03 12.15
C ASP A 434 15.06 2.45 12.57
N TYR A 435 15.13 1.14 12.71
CA TYR A 435 16.27 0.44 13.30
C TYR A 435 17.10 -0.26 12.23
N THR A 436 18.43 -0.20 12.36
CA THR A 436 19.37 -0.93 11.52
C THR A 436 20.08 -1.99 12.36
N PHE A 437 20.05 -3.23 11.86
CA PHE A 437 20.58 -4.40 12.54
C PHE A 437 21.80 -4.96 11.81
N GLY A 438 22.72 -5.55 12.56
CA GLY A 438 23.87 -6.27 12.02
C GLY A 438 24.11 -7.60 12.73
N VAL A 439 24.94 -8.42 12.09
CA VAL A 439 25.37 -9.74 12.55
C VAL A 439 26.89 -9.78 12.58
N TRP A 440 27.47 -10.75 13.27
CA TRP A 440 28.92 -10.85 13.39
C TRP A 440 29.56 -11.36 12.11
N GLN A 441 30.53 -10.62 11.61
CA GLN A 441 31.51 -11.08 10.63
C GLN A 441 32.88 -10.95 11.30
N ASP A 442 33.52 -12.08 11.58
CA ASP A 442 34.73 -12.14 12.39
C ASP A 442 34.50 -11.47 13.76
N ASP A 443 35.20 -10.38 14.04
CA ASP A 443 35.09 -9.57 15.27
C ASP A 443 34.34 -8.25 15.06
N ALA A 444 33.68 -8.07 13.91
CA ALA A 444 32.97 -6.84 13.56
C ALA A 444 31.48 -7.11 13.28
N LEU A 445 30.63 -6.18 13.70
CA LEU A 445 29.21 -6.21 13.32
C LEU A 445 29.00 -5.54 11.97
N VAL A 446 28.38 -6.26 11.04
CA VAL A 446 28.09 -5.76 9.70
C VAL A 446 26.58 -5.61 9.50
N PRO A 447 26.10 -4.44 9.03
CA PRO A 447 24.68 -4.22 8.80
C PRO A 447 24.10 -5.19 7.76
N ILE A 448 22.95 -5.80 8.09
CA ILE A 448 22.24 -6.75 7.22
C ILE A 448 20.80 -6.35 6.89
N ALA A 449 20.15 -5.58 7.78
CA ALA A 449 18.74 -5.28 7.63
C ALA A 449 18.37 -3.95 8.28
N LYS A 450 17.29 -3.33 7.76
CA LYS A 450 16.55 -2.29 8.46
C LYS A 450 15.13 -2.80 8.73
N ALA A 451 14.65 -2.65 9.96
CA ALA A 451 13.27 -2.96 10.30
C ALA A 451 12.63 -1.82 11.12
N TYR A 452 11.35 -1.61 10.88
CA TYR A 452 10.55 -0.49 11.41
C TYR A 452 9.20 -0.97 11.99
N SER A 453 9.01 -2.28 12.09
CA SER A 453 7.78 -2.91 12.58
C SER A 453 8.10 -4.14 13.40
N GLY A 454 7.18 -4.50 14.30
CA GLY A 454 7.27 -5.68 15.16
C GLY A 454 7.31 -5.39 16.66
N LEU A 455 7.56 -4.14 17.06
CA LEU A 455 7.48 -3.70 18.45
C LEU A 455 6.13 -3.05 18.75
N ASP A 456 5.61 -3.27 19.96
CA ASP A 456 4.44 -2.55 20.46
C ASP A 456 4.80 -1.13 20.96
N ASP A 457 3.79 -0.31 21.28
CA ASP A 457 4.03 1.08 21.71
C ASP A 457 4.81 1.17 23.03
N LYS A 458 4.69 0.18 23.93
CA LYS A 458 5.41 0.15 25.20
C LYS A 458 6.89 -0.16 24.97
N GLU A 459 7.17 -1.15 24.12
CA GLU A 459 8.53 -1.51 23.71
C GLU A 459 9.22 -0.38 22.95
N ILE A 460 8.50 0.32 22.07
CA ILE A 460 9.04 1.49 21.35
C ILE A 460 9.48 2.58 22.34
N LEU A 461 8.63 2.93 23.32
CA LEU A 461 8.97 3.96 24.32
C LEU A 461 10.11 3.53 25.24
N GLU A 462 10.21 2.24 25.56
CA GLU A 462 11.33 1.69 26.33
C GLU A 462 12.64 1.77 25.54
N LEU A 463 12.63 1.33 24.28
CA LEU A 463 13.80 1.36 23.41
C LEU A 463 14.23 2.80 23.10
N ASP A 464 13.30 3.73 22.85
CA ASP A 464 13.61 5.15 22.63
C ASP A 464 14.36 5.77 23.82
N ARG A 465 13.91 5.50 25.06
CA ARG A 465 14.61 5.94 26.28
C ARG A 465 16.02 5.36 26.34
N TRP A 466 16.17 4.07 26.03
CA TRP A 466 17.47 3.41 26.02
C TRP A 466 18.40 4.01 24.96
N LEU A 467 17.91 4.21 23.73
CA LEU A 467 18.63 4.79 22.59
C LEU A 467 19.18 6.18 22.91
N ARG A 468 18.38 7.02 23.58
CA ARG A 468 18.82 8.36 24.02
C ARG A 468 19.95 8.30 25.03
N ALA A 469 19.92 7.35 25.95
CA ALA A 469 20.94 7.17 26.98
C ALA A 469 22.22 6.50 26.46
N HIS A 470 22.15 5.72 25.38
CA HIS A 470 23.26 4.90 24.87
C HIS A 470 23.70 5.29 23.45
N THR A 471 23.37 6.51 23.02
CA THR A 471 23.87 7.07 21.76
C THR A 471 25.38 7.32 21.88
N ARG A 472 26.15 6.75 20.95
CA ARG A 472 27.60 6.97 20.83
C ARG A 472 27.91 8.15 19.92
N GLU A 473 27.36 8.15 18.71
CA GLU A 473 27.60 9.21 17.71
C GLU A 473 26.28 9.65 17.05
N ARG A 474 26.32 10.86 16.49
CA ARG A 474 25.18 11.48 15.81
C ARG A 474 25.56 11.82 14.38
N PHE A 475 24.78 11.29 13.44
CA PHE A 475 24.93 11.53 12.00
C PHE A 475 23.60 12.08 11.47
N GLY A 476 23.41 13.40 11.59
CA GLY A 476 22.12 14.04 11.28
C GLY A 476 20.98 13.42 12.11
N PRO A 477 19.94 12.83 11.47
CA PRO A 477 18.83 12.18 12.18
C PRO A 477 19.16 10.78 12.72
N VAL A 478 20.30 10.21 12.33
CA VAL A 478 20.72 8.85 12.71
C VAL A 478 21.55 8.90 13.99
N ARG A 479 21.34 7.92 14.86
CA ARG A 479 22.10 7.66 16.07
C ARG A 479 22.82 6.33 15.92
N SER A 480 24.14 6.33 16.12
CA SER A 480 24.84 5.07 16.41
C SER A 480 24.72 4.80 17.89
N VAL A 481 24.52 3.54 18.26
CA VAL A 481 24.34 3.14 19.65
C VAL A 481 25.32 2.05 20.04
N GLU A 482 25.43 1.84 21.34
CA GLU A 482 26.14 0.70 21.86
C GLU A 482 25.55 -0.63 21.35
N PRO A 483 26.35 -1.52 20.73
CA PRO A 483 25.83 -2.73 20.09
C PRO A 483 25.59 -3.85 21.11
N VAL A 484 24.63 -3.65 22.01
CA VAL A 484 24.29 -4.62 23.07
C VAL A 484 22.88 -5.19 22.95
N GLN A 485 21.97 -4.49 22.26
CA GLN A 485 20.59 -4.92 22.14
C GLN A 485 20.43 -5.93 21.01
N VAL A 486 19.91 -7.13 21.32
CA VAL A 486 19.71 -8.22 20.37
C VAL A 486 18.22 -8.38 20.06
N PHE A 487 17.91 -8.61 18.79
CA PHE A 487 16.56 -8.81 18.30
C PHE A 487 16.51 -10.02 17.39
N GLU A 488 15.44 -10.80 17.53
CA GLU A 488 15.11 -11.87 16.62
C GLU A 488 14.37 -11.27 15.43
N LEU A 489 14.97 -11.35 14.24
CA LEU A 489 14.41 -10.83 13.01
C LEU A 489 13.84 -11.96 12.17
N GLY A 490 12.60 -11.80 11.72
CA GLY A 490 11.95 -12.69 10.76
C GLY A 490 12.05 -12.13 9.35
N PHE A 491 12.38 -12.98 8.37
CA PHE A 491 12.49 -12.60 6.96
C PHE A 491 12.03 -13.72 6.02
N GLU A 492 11.71 -13.36 4.77
CA GLU A 492 11.16 -14.32 3.80
C GLU A 492 12.27 -15.04 3.01
N GLY A 493 13.42 -14.40 2.82
CA GLY A 493 14.58 -14.98 2.13
C GLY A 493 15.79 -14.05 2.13
N VAL A 494 16.91 -14.57 1.62
CA VAL A 494 18.20 -13.87 1.53
C VAL A 494 18.74 -14.05 0.11
N ASN A 495 19.18 -12.96 -0.50
CA ASN A 495 19.83 -12.99 -1.81
C ASN A 495 21.28 -12.50 -1.68
N LEU A 496 22.18 -13.03 -2.51
CA LEU A 496 23.53 -12.46 -2.64
C LEU A 496 23.46 -11.05 -3.24
N SER A 497 24.26 -10.13 -2.70
CA SER A 497 24.21 -8.71 -3.09
C SER A 497 25.58 -8.05 -3.08
N LYS A 498 25.98 -7.51 -4.24
CA LYS A 498 27.20 -6.68 -4.36
C LYS A 498 27.04 -5.26 -3.80
N ARG A 499 25.79 -4.83 -3.51
CA ARG A 499 25.48 -3.46 -3.05
C ARG A 499 25.64 -3.30 -1.53
N HIS A 500 25.44 -4.37 -0.77
CA HIS A 500 25.48 -4.35 0.68
C HIS A 500 26.85 -4.81 1.19
N LYS A 501 27.39 -4.16 2.22
CA LYS A 501 28.70 -4.51 2.80
C LYS A 501 28.75 -5.95 3.31
N SER A 502 27.62 -6.48 3.79
CA SER A 502 27.46 -7.87 4.22
C SER A 502 27.51 -8.88 3.07
N GLY A 503 27.46 -8.44 1.81
CA GLY A 503 27.36 -9.34 0.65
C GLY A 503 25.97 -9.97 0.46
N VAL A 504 24.97 -9.58 1.27
CA VAL A 504 23.61 -10.14 1.22
C VAL A 504 22.54 -9.06 1.32
N ALA A 505 21.35 -9.36 0.81
CA ALA A 505 20.14 -8.55 0.96
C ALA A 505 19.03 -9.39 1.60
N VAL A 506 18.59 -9.00 2.80
CA VAL A 506 17.50 -9.66 3.52
C VAL A 506 16.15 -9.13 3.03
N ARG A 507 15.23 -10.03 2.66
CA ARG A 507 13.89 -9.67 2.14
C ARG A 507 12.86 -9.55 3.26
N PHE A 508 12.21 -8.38 3.31
CA PHE A 508 11.13 -8.05 4.26
C PHE A 508 11.44 -8.36 5.74
N PRO A 509 12.57 -7.88 6.27
CA PRO A 509 12.90 -8.06 7.68
C PRO A 509 11.86 -7.36 8.57
N ARG A 510 11.43 -8.06 9.61
CA ARG A 510 10.58 -7.53 10.69
C ARG A 510 11.10 -8.01 12.04
N ILE A 511 10.89 -7.22 13.08
CA ILE A 511 11.22 -7.64 14.44
C ILE A 511 10.16 -8.65 14.87
N LEU A 512 10.58 -9.85 15.30
CA LEU A 512 9.68 -10.83 15.91
C LEU A 512 9.67 -10.64 17.43
N ARG A 513 10.86 -10.44 18.01
CA ARG A 513 11.03 -10.35 19.45
C ARG A 513 12.29 -9.58 19.83
N TRP A 514 12.21 -8.82 20.92
CA TRP A 514 13.39 -8.28 21.60
C TRP A 514 14.01 -9.36 22.50
N ARG A 515 15.21 -9.83 22.15
CA ARG A 515 15.94 -10.92 22.83
C ARG A 515 16.69 -10.42 24.05
N ARG A 516 15.95 -10.05 25.09
CA ARG A 516 16.51 -9.61 26.39
C ARG A 516 17.27 -10.74 27.12
N ASP A 517 17.01 -11.98 26.71
CA ASP A 517 17.64 -13.19 27.17
C ASP A 517 19.04 -13.43 26.57
N LYS A 518 19.42 -12.70 25.51
CA LYS A 518 20.60 -13.00 24.70
C LYS A 518 21.60 -11.83 24.65
N PRO A 519 22.87 -12.02 25.02
CA PRO A 519 23.89 -10.99 24.87
C PRO A 519 24.33 -10.84 23.41
N ALA A 520 24.84 -9.66 23.04
CA ALA A 520 25.25 -9.36 21.67
C ALA A 520 26.30 -10.33 21.11
N ALA A 521 27.23 -10.83 21.93
CA ALA A 521 28.26 -11.79 21.51
C ALA A 521 27.67 -13.13 21.01
N GLU A 522 26.46 -13.48 21.42
CA GLU A 522 25.78 -14.71 20.99
C GLU A 522 24.89 -14.50 19.75
N ALA A 523 24.73 -13.25 19.28
CA ALA A 523 23.99 -12.98 18.05
C ALA A 523 24.60 -13.76 16.87
N ASP A 524 23.79 -14.00 15.85
CA ASP A 524 24.19 -14.86 14.75
C ASP A 524 25.32 -14.26 13.92
N ARG A 525 25.98 -15.13 13.15
CA ARG A 525 27.10 -14.77 12.27
C ARG A 525 26.64 -14.65 10.83
N LEU A 526 27.35 -13.83 10.05
CA LEU A 526 27.06 -13.58 8.64
C LEU A 526 27.05 -14.87 7.81
N ASP A 527 27.85 -15.87 8.17
CA ASP A 527 27.92 -17.15 7.45
C ASP A 527 26.62 -17.95 7.55
N ALA A 528 25.92 -17.89 8.71
CA ALA A 528 24.60 -18.49 8.87
C ALA A 528 23.60 -17.86 7.89
N LEU A 529 23.67 -16.54 7.72
CA LEU A 529 22.80 -15.82 6.79
C LEU A 529 23.15 -16.11 5.33
N LYS A 530 24.44 -16.25 4.99
CA LYS A 530 24.90 -16.64 3.64
C LYS A 530 24.51 -18.06 3.28
N ALA A 531 24.50 -18.99 4.24
CA ALA A 531 24.05 -20.37 4.02
C ALA A 531 22.55 -20.44 3.66
N LEU A 532 21.77 -19.44 4.05
CA LEU A 532 20.36 -19.29 3.70
C LEU A 532 20.13 -18.57 2.36
N ALA A 533 21.19 -18.06 1.71
CA ALA A 533 21.06 -17.34 0.45
C ALA A 533 20.72 -18.30 -0.70
N ARG A 534 19.71 -17.94 -1.50
CA ARG A 534 19.29 -18.68 -2.69
C ARG A 534 19.35 -17.80 -3.94
#